data_AF-A0A353K0J6-F1
#
_entry.id   AF-A0A353K0J6-F1
#
_cell.length_a   1.000
_cell.length_b   1.000
_cell.length_c   1.000
_cell.angle_alpha   90.00
_cell.angle_beta   90.00
_cell.angle_gamma   90.00
#
_symmetry.space_group_name_H-M   'P 1'
#
loop_
_entity.id
_entity.type
_entity.pdbx_description
1 polymer ?
#
loop_
_entity_poly.entity_id
_entity_poly.type
_entity_poly.pdbx_seq_one_letter_code
_entity_poly.pdbx_strand_id
1 'polypeptide(L)'
;MNKNYLFKCFLFLFTIVKLAATTEITPLEVAIFLAAVSSDIVVERFKQNYFTIIAELLLISYGTYLNYSFSPLYGVLAFNFIYSGYYLGLILSFISGIYFAKNSEVYIFIMSFGLSMMYGYIMKLFNNREKTFKKSFDYERQLRYELESTKARLLNSEKEIEHITEIRERNRIARELHDNIGHSMAGILMELQVVQKLYNKDDETAKKYLESSIEGVSNSLTVIRNTAYNIKPKEEIGIGYIEKLIKEFKFCNVDFK
;
A
#
# COMPACT_ATOMS: atom_id res chain seq x y z
N MET A 1 10.31 -24.33 4.94
CA MET A 1 11.48 -25.10 4.49
C MET A 1 11.85 -24.60 3.10
N ASN A 2 13.05 -24.05 2.91
CA ASN A 2 13.45 -23.47 1.62
C ASN A 2 13.40 -24.58 0.56
N LYS A 3 12.50 -24.44 -0.43
CA LYS A 3 12.26 -25.48 -1.45
C LYS A 3 13.53 -25.86 -2.22
N ASN A 4 14.50 -24.93 -2.30
CA ASN A 4 15.83 -25.13 -2.88
C ASN A 4 16.58 -26.33 -2.29
N TYR A 5 16.46 -26.59 -0.99
CA TYR A 5 17.24 -27.64 -0.32
C TYR A 5 16.78 -29.05 -0.70
N LEU A 6 15.48 -29.24 -0.94
CA LEU A 6 14.91 -30.57 -1.20
C LEU A 6 15.51 -31.20 -2.46
N PHE A 7 15.70 -30.42 -3.52
CA PHE A 7 16.26 -30.90 -4.77
C PHE A 7 17.76 -31.23 -4.64
N LYS A 8 18.55 -30.36 -3.99
CA LYS A 8 19.97 -30.62 -3.74
C LYS A 8 20.19 -31.86 -2.86
N CYS A 9 19.42 -32.00 -1.79
CA CYS A 9 19.48 -33.17 -0.91
C CYS A 9 19.19 -34.48 -1.68
N PHE A 10 18.27 -34.46 -2.65
CA PHE A 10 18.01 -35.62 -3.50
C PHE A 10 19.23 -36.01 -4.34
N LEU A 11 19.95 -35.03 -4.92
CA LEU A 11 21.18 -35.29 -5.68
C LEU A 11 22.32 -35.82 -4.79
N PHE A 12 22.48 -35.28 -3.59
CA PHE A 12 23.45 -35.80 -2.61
C PHE A 12 23.09 -37.21 -2.14
N LEU A 13 21.80 -37.52 -1.94
CA LEU A 13 21.36 -38.87 -1.61
C LEU A 13 21.65 -39.84 -2.78
N PHE A 14 21.39 -39.40 -4.01
CA PHE A 14 21.64 -40.19 -5.21
C PHE A 14 23.13 -40.53 -5.38
N THR A 15 24.04 -39.58 -5.09
CA THR A 15 25.48 -39.85 -5.12
C THR A 15 25.93 -40.79 -4.01
N ILE A 16 25.35 -40.71 -2.81
CA ILE A 16 25.61 -41.68 -1.72
C ILE A 16 25.21 -43.10 -2.17
N VAL A 17 24.04 -43.28 -2.77
CA VAL A 17 23.59 -44.60 -3.26
C VAL A 17 24.53 -45.13 -4.33
N LYS A 18 25.00 -44.27 -5.24
CA LYS A 18 26.00 -44.65 -6.26
C LYS A 18 27.34 -45.07 -5.64
N LEU A 19 27.82 -44.32 -4.65
CA LEU A 19 29.07 -44.64 -3.95
C LEU A 19 28.94 -45.95 -3.14
N ALA A 20 27.77 -46.23 -2.56
CA ALA A 20 27.52 -47.49 -1.87
C ALA A 20 27.45 -48.71 -2.80
N ALA A 21 27.19 -48.50 -4.09
CA ALA A 21 27.15 -49.55 -5.10
C ALA A 21 28.55 -49.93 -5.64
N THR A 22 29.60 -49.17 -5.31
CA THR A 22 30.98 -49.51 -5.69
C THR A 22 31.61 -50.45 -4.68
N THR A 23 32.35 -51.46 -5.15
CA THR A 23 32.88 -52.58 -4.35
C THR A 23 33.97 -52.19 -3.35
N GLU A 24 34.66 -51.07 -3.57
CA GLU A 24 35.66 -50.52 -2.66
C GLU A 24 35.42 -49.01 -2.54
N ILE A 25 35.29 -48.52 -1.30
CA ILE A 25 35.15 -47.10 -1.00
C ILE A 25 36.40 -46.67 -0.26
N THR A 26 37.09 -45.66 -0.76
CA THR A 26 38.30 -45.14 -0.11
C THR A 26 37.92 -44.05 0.91
N PRO A 27 38.64 -43.91 2.05
CA PRO A 27 38.39 -42.82 3.00
C PRO A 27 38.50 -41.42 2.38
N LEU A 28 39.29 -41.29 1.32
CA LEU A 28 39.48 -40.06 0.56
C LEU A 28 38.18 -39.62 -0.16
N GLU A 29 37.43 -40.55 -0.75
CA GLU A 29 36.16 -40.25 -1.43
C GLU A 29 35.10 -39.72 -0.46
N VAL A 30 35.02 -40.33 0.73
CA VAL A 30 34.11 -39.88 1.79
C VAL A 30 34.49 -38.48 2.27
N ALA A 31 35.78 -38.19 2.44
CA ALA A 31 36.26 -36.86 2.82
C ALA A 31 35.90 -35.80 1.76
N ILE A 32 36.06 -36.12 0.46
CA ILE A 32 35.70 -35.22 -0.64
C ILE A 32 34.19 -34.99 -0.70
N PHE A 33 33.38 -36.03 -0.49
CA PHE A 33 31.93 -35.90 -0.43
C PHE A 33 31.49 -34.95 0.69
N LEU A 34 32.01 -35.14 1.91
CA LEU A 34 31.71 -34.27 3.04
C LEU A 34 32.19 -32.83 2.80
N ALA A 35 33.36 -32.67 2.17
CA ALA A 35 33.86 -31.36 1.78
C ALA A 35 32.95 -30.69 0.74
N ALA A 36 32.43 -31.43 -0.24
CA ALA A 36 31.47 -30.93 -1.23
C ALA A 36 30.17 -30.44 -0.57
N VAL A 37 29.60 -31.23 0.35
CA VAL A 37 28.40 -30.86 1.12
C VAL A 37 28.67 -29.62 1.97
N SER A 38 29.81 -29.56 2.66
CA SER A 38 30.16 -28.38 3.47
C SER A 38 30.33 -27.12 2.61
N SER A 39 30.89 -27.26 1.41
CA SER A 39 31.06 -26.15 0.46
C SER A 39 29.71 -25.65 -0.05
N ASP A 40 28.78 -26.54 -0.41
CA ASP A 40 27.42 -26.15 -0.85
C ASP A 40 26.65 -25.44 0.27
N ILE A 41 26.77 -25.90 1.53
CA ILE A 41 26.14 -25.22 2.68
C ILE A 41 26.70 -23.80 2.85
N VAL A 42 28.02 -23.63 2.71
CA VAL A 42 28.67 -22.31 2.78
C VAL A 42 28.19 -21.42 1.63
N VAL A 43 28.08 -21.95 0.42
CA VAL A 43 27.60 -21.22 -0.77
C VAL A 43 26.13 -20.82 -0.66
N GLU A 44 25.29 -21.61 0.00
CA GLU A 44 23.89 -21.25 0.20
C GLU A 44 23.73 -20.21 1.33
N ARG A 45 24.55 -20.30 2.39
CA ARG A 45 24.48 -19.39 3.53
C ARG A 45 25.14 -18.04 3.28
N PHE A 46 26.23 -18.01 2.51
CA PHE A 46 26.97 -16.81 2.17
C PHE A 46 26.78 -16.51 0.68
N LYS A 47 26.73 -15.22 0.30
CA LYS A 47 26.62 -14.87 -1.13
C LYS A 47 27.75 -15.50 -1.93
N GLN A 48 27.39 -16.04 -3.08
CA GLN A 48 28.31 -16.73 -3.97
C GLN A 48 29.38 -15.76 -4.48
N ASN A 49 30.65 -16.02 -4.12
CA ASN A 49 31.81 -15.29 -4.59
C ASN A 49 32.54 -16.09 -5.68
N TYR A 50 33.36 -15.42 -6.50
CA TYR A 50 34.12 -16.09 -7.55
C TYR A 50 35.05 -17.20 -7.00
N PHE A 51 35.65 -16.98 -5.83
CA PHE A 51 36.49 -17.99 -5.17
C PHE A 51 35.72 -19.23 -4.72
N THR A 52 34.51 -19.07 -4.16
CA THR A 52 33.69 -20.21 -3.73
C THR A 52 33.22 -21.02 -4.94
N ILE A 53 32.93 -20.35 -6.06
CA ILE A 53 32.58 -20.98 -7.35
C ILE A 53 33.72 -21.85 -7.87
N ILE A 54 34.94 -21.31 -7.92
CA ILE A 54 36.10 -22.06 -8.40
C ILE A 54 36.42 -23.23 -7.47
N ALA A 55 36.38 -23.01 -6.16
CA ALA A 55 36.66 -24.05 -5.18
C ALA A 55 35.68 -25.23 -5.32
N GLU A 56 34.39 -24.96 -5.46
CA GLU A 56 33.36 -25.99 -5.63
C GLU A 56 33.52 -26.76 -6.95
N LEU A 57 33.83 -26.06 -8.05
CA LEU A 57 34.10 -26.69 -9.35
C LEU A 57 35.35 -27.59 -9.30
N LEU A 58 36.45 -27.10 -8.71
CA LEU A 58 37.69 -27.87 -8.57
C LEU A 58 37.47 -29.11 -7.71
N LEU A 59 36.77 -28.96 -6.58
CA LEU A 59 36.49 -30.05 -5.66
C LEU A 59 35.65 -31.16 -6.32
N ILE A 60 34.58 -30.79 -7.05
CA ILE A 60 33.74 -31.76 -7.76
C ILE A 60 34.50 -32.40 -8.92
N SER A 61 35.31 -31.64 -9.67
CA SER A 61 36.14 -32.20 -10.75
C SER A 61 37.18 -33.21 -10.24
N TYR A 62 37.82 -32.92 -9.12
CA TYR A 62 38.77 -33.82 -8.48
C TYR A 62 38.08 -35.07 -7.95
N GLY A 63 36.89 -34.92 -7.34
CA GLY A 63 36.04 -36.04 -6.95
C GLY A 63 35.69 -36.94 -8.14
N THR A 64 35.26 -36.37 -9.27
CA THR A 64 34.94 -37.17 -10.47
C THR A 64 36.15 -37.84 -11.13
N TYR A 65 37.34 -37.24 -10.99
CA TYR A 65 38.58 -37.87 -11.47
C TYR A 65 38.92 -39.14 -10.68
N LEU A 66 38.67 -39.14 -9.36
CA LEU A 66 38.86 -40.31 -8.50
C LEU A 66 37.77 -41.35 -8.72
N ASN A 67 36.51 -40.93 -8.75
CA ASN A 67 35.37 -41.83 -8.90
C ASN A 67 34.25 -41.17 -9.72
N TYR A 68 33.88 -41.81 -10.82
CA TYR A 68 32.84 -41.31 -11.71
C TYR A 68 31.45 -41.22 -11.04
N SER A 69 31.26 -41.87 -9.88
CA SER A 69 30.04 -41.79 -9.07
C SER A 69 29.69 -40.37 -8.61
N PHE A 70 30.66 -39.45 -8.56
CA PHE A 70 30.44 -38.04 -8.22
C PHE A 70 29.80 -37.20 -9.33
N SER A 71 29.64 -37.75 -10.54
CA SER A 71 29.10 -37.05 -11.71
C SER A 71 27.78 -36.29 -11.46
N PRO A 72 26.78 -36.80 -10.70
CA PRO A 72 25.55 -36.08 -10.44
C PRO A 72 25.70 -34.77 -9.65
N LEU A 73 26.83 -34.57 -8.94
CA LEU A 73 27.09 -33.32 -8.20
C LEU A 73 27.31 -32.12 -9.12
N TYR A 74 27.66 -32.34 -10.39
CA TYR A 74 27.63 -31.26 -11.38
C TYR A 74 26.22 -30.68 -11.59
N GLY A 75 25.16 -31.44 -11.27
CA GLY A 75 23.80 -30.91 -11.22
C GLY A 75 23.61 -29.85 -10.13
N VAL A 76 24.23 -30.03 -8.96
CA VAL A 76 24.19 -29.03 -7.86
C VAL A 76 24.87 -27.73 -8.30
N LEU A 77 26.01 -27.84 -8.97
CA LEU A 77 26.70 -26.68 -9.59
C LEU A 77 25.80 -25.98 -10.62
N ALA A 78 25.17 -26.72 -11.53
CA ALA A 78 24.28 -26.16 -12.54
C ALA A 78 23.12 -25.37 -11.90
N PHE A 79 22.49 -25.94 -10.86
CA PHE A 79 21.45 -25.28 -10.09
C PHE A 79 21.96 -23.97 -9.47
N ASN A 80 23.10 -24.00 -8.78
CA ASN A 80 23.70 -22.84 -8.13
C ASN A 80 24.01 -21.72 -9.14
N PHE A 81 24.60 -22.05 -10.28
CA PHE A 81 24.94 -21.05 -11.31
C PHE A 81 23.71 -20.38 -11.94
N ILE A 82 22.65 -21.13 -12.19
CA ILE A 82 21.42 -20.57 -12.77
C ILE A 82 20.72 -19.67 -11.77
N TYR A 83 20.61 -20.15 -10.53
CA TYR A 83 19.97 -19.40 -9.45
C TYR A 83 20.66 -18.07 -9.21
N SER A 84 22.00 -18.06 -9.15
CA SER A 84 22.81 -16.85 -8.98
C SER A 84 22.99 -16.01 -10.24
N GLY A 85 22.83 -16.60 -11.44
CA GLY A 85 22.95 -15.90 -12.73
C GLY A 85 24.36 -15.88 -13.34
N TYR A 86 25.28 -16.70 -12.87
CA TYR A 86 26.65 -16.82 -13.40
C TYR A 86 26.73 -17.83 -14.55
N TYR A 87 26.25 -17.46 -15.74
CA TYR A 87 26.19 -18.37 -16.89
C TYR A 87 27.56 -18.84 -17.40
N LEU A 88 28.64 -18.08 -17.16
CA LEU A 88 29.99 -18.46 -17.56
C LEU A 88 30.50 -19.69 -16.78
N GLY A 89 30.14 -19.80 -15.49
CA GLY A 89 30.43 -20.97 -14.66
C GLY A 89 29.66 -22.21 -15.08
N LEU A 90 28.44 -22.04 -15.61
CA LEU A 90 27.63 -23.15 -16.14
C LEU A 90 28.31 -23.81 -17.34
N ILE A 91 28.84 -23.00 -18.27
CA ILE A 91 29.56 -23.50 -19.45
C ILE A 91 30.82 -24.26 -19.00
N LEU A 92 31.59 -23.69 -18.06
CA LEU A 92 32.81 -24.31 -17.56
C LEU A 92 32.54 -25.64 -16.85
N SER A 93 31.45 -25.71 -16.09
CA SER A 93 31.00 -26.94 -15.43
C SER A 93 30.56 -28.00 -16.43
N PHE A 94 29.91 -27.60 -17.52
CA PHE A 94 29.49 -28.52 -18.57
C PHE A 94 30.68 -29.13 -19.31
N ILE A 95 31.66 -28.30 -19.68
CA ILE A 95 32.91 -28.76 -20.32
C ILE A 95 33.70 -29.68 -19.40
N SER A 96 33.86 -29.29 -18.13
CA SER A 96 34.54 -30.09 -17.11
C SER A 96 33.84 -31.44 -16.92
N GLY A 97 32.52 -31.46 -16.79
CA GLY A 97 31.75 -32.68 -16.61
C GLY A 97 31.85 -33.66 -17.78
N ILE A 98 31.85 -33.18 -19.03
CA ILE A 98 32.06 -34.04 -20.22
C ILE A 98 33.48 -34.60 -20.26
N TYR A 99 34.49 -33.81 -19.90
CA TYR A 99 35.88 -34.25 -19.91
C TYR A 99 36.17 -35.34 -18.88
N PHE A 100 35.62 -35.21 -17.67
CA PHE A 100 35.86 -36.16 -16.58
C PHE A 100 34.87 -37.33 -16.53
N ALA A 101 33.68 -37.23 -17.13
CA ALA A 101 32.74 -38.35 -17.17
C ALA A 101 33.14 -39.39 -18.24
N LYS A 102 33.49 -40.59 -17.79
CA LYS A 102 33.74 -41.74 -18.68
C LYS A 102 32.45 -42.19 -19.39
N ASN A 103 32.55 -42.74 -20.61
CA ASN A 103 31.41 -43.03 -21.51
C ASN A 103 30.18 -43.70 -20.87
N SER A 104 30.34 -44.56 -19.85
CA SER A 104 29.22 -45.22 -19.16
C SER A 104 28.39 -44.28 -18.27
N GLU A 105 28.98 -43.19 -17.79
CA GLU A 105 28.40 -42.27 -16.81
C GLU A 105 27.96 -40.93 -17.40
N VAL A 106 28.30 -40.68 -18.67
CA VAL A 106 27.93 -39.45 -19.41
C VAL A 106 26.41 -39.27 -19.48
N TYR A 107 25.63 -40.35 -19.57
CA TYR A 107 24.17 -40.25 -19.60
C TYR A 107 23.59 -39.74 -18.27
N ILE A 108 24.13 -40.21 -17.13
CA ILE A 108 23.71 -39.78 -15.79
C ILE A 108 24.13 -38.32 -15.57
N PHE A 109 25.32 -37.94 -16.03
CA PHE A 109 25.75 -36.54 -16.04
C PHE A 109 24.74 -35.65 -16.78
N ILE A 110 24.46 -35.94 -18.05
CA ILE A 110 23.59 -35.11 -18.90
C ILE A 110 22.19 -35.00 -18.29
N MET A 111 21.63 -36.12 -17.81
CA MET A 111 20.30 -36.15 -17.21
C MET A 111 20.23 -35.32 -15.92
N SER A 112 21.18 -35.51 -15.00
CA SER A 112 21.22 -34.77 -13.73
C SER A 112 21.47 -33.28 -13.94
N PHE A 113 22.35 -32.91 -14.87
CA PHE A 113 22.64 -31.53 -15.24
C PHE A 113 21.41 -30.85 -15.86
N GLY A 114 20.72 -31.53 -16.79
CA GLY A 114 19.51 -31.01 -17.44
C GLY A 114 18.34 -30.80 -16.47
N LEU A 115 18.07 -31.78 -15.61
CA LEU A 115 17.02 -31.67 -14.58
C LEU A 115 17.30 -30.52 -13.60
N SER A 116 18.56 -30.39 -13.18
CA SER A 116 19.00 -29.32 -12.28
C SER A 116 18.89 -27.95 -12.94
N MET A 117 19.16 -27.87 -14.25
CA MET A 117 19.00 -26.66 -15.01
C MET A 117 17.54 -26.21 -15.10
N MET A 118 16.64 -27.14 -15.42
CA MET A 118 15.21 -26.86 -15.47
C MET A 118 14.67 -26.43 -14.10
N TYR A 119 15.01 -27.16 -13.04
CA TYR A 119 14.57 -26.85 -11.68
C TYR A 119 15.13 -25.51 -11.19
N GLY A 120 16.40 -25.22 -11.44
CA GLY A 120 17.03 -23.94 -11.10
C GLY A 120 16.39 -22.75 -11.81
N TYR A 121 16.02 -22.90 -13.08
CA TYR A 121 15.31 -21.86 -13.83
C TYR A 121 13.92 -21.59 -13.24
N ILE A 122 13.15 -22.64 -12.95
CA ILE A 122 11.83 -22.54 -12.33
C ILE A 122 11.93 -21.82 -10.99
N MET A 123 12.87 -22.21 -10.13
CA MET A 123 13.05 -21.61 -8.81
C MET A 123 13.45 -20.13 -8.89
N LYS A 124 14.33 -19.76 -9.83
CA LYS A 124 14.68 -18.35 -10.08
C LYS A 124 13.46 -17.54 -10.50
N LEU A 125 12.62 -18.10 -11.37
CA LEU A 125 11.40 -17.46 -11.85
C LEU A 125 10.40 -17.25 -10.70
N PHE A 126 10.17 -18.28 -9.88
CA PHE A 126 9.32 -18.17 -8.69
C PHE A 126 9.83 -17.12 -7.69
N ASN A 127 11.13 -17.10 -7.37
CA ASN A 127 11.70 -16.13 -6.45
C ASN A 127 11.55 -14.69 -6.97
N ASN A 128 11.74 -14.47 -8.27
CA ASN A 128 11.54 -13.15 -8.88
C ASN A 128 10.07 -12.74 -8.83
N ARG A 129 9.15 -13.66 -9.12
CA ARG A 129 7.70 -13.40 -9.02
C ARG A 129 7.29 -13.08 -7.59
N GLU A 130 7.80 -13.80 -6.60
CA GLU A 130 7.51 -13.55 -5.19
C GLU A 130 8.03 -12.17 -4.75
N LYS A 131 9.25 -11.78 -5.17
CA LYS A 131 9.80 -10.45 -4.89
C LYS A 131 8.95 -9.34 -5.54
N THR A 132 8.56 -9.52 -6.79
CA THR A 132 7.70 -8.55 -7.49
C THR A 132 6.33 -8.46 -6.82
N PHE A 133 5.73 -9.60 -6.46
CA PHE A 133 4.44 -9.66 -5.78
C PHE A 133 4.49 -8.93 -4.42
N LYS A 134 5.51 -9.17 -3.60
CA LYS A 134 5.71 -8.46 -2.34
C LYS A 134 5.83 -6.95 -2.55
N LYS A 135 6.63 -6.51 -3.53
CA LYS A 135 6.75 -5.09 -3.86
C LYS A 135 5.43 -4.46 -4.29
N SER A 136 4.67 -5.15 -5.14
CA SER A 136 3.34 -4.67 -5.58
C SER A 136 2.35 -4.59 -4.43
N PHE A 137 2.37 -5.58 -3.53
CA PHE A 137 1.51 -5.59 -2.34
C PHE A 137 1.85 -4.45 -1.38
N ASP A 138 3.14 -4.23 -1.11
CA ASP A 138 3.60 -3.12 -0.26
C ASP A 138 3.23 -1.76 -0.86
N TYR A 139 3.34 -1.61 -2.19
CA TYR A 139 2.95 -0.40 -2.90
C TYR A 139 1.44 -0.12 -2.83
N GLU A 140 0.60 -1.14 -3.02
CA GLU A 140 -0.86 -0.98 -2.86
C GLU A 140 -1.21 -0.55 -1.44
N ARG A 141 -0.55 -1.13 -0.44
CA ARG A 141 -0.75 -0.76 0.96
C ARG A 141 -0.39 0.70 1.22
N GLN A 142 0.71 1.20 0.66
CA GLN A 142 1.09 2.61 0.78
C GLN A 142 0.03 3.54 0.15
N LEU A 143 -0.42 3.23 -1.06
CA LEU A 143 -1.46 4.01 -1.74
C LEU A 143 -2.78 4.05 -0.95
N ARG A 144 -3.16 2.95 -0.30
CA ARG A 144 -4.35 2.91 0.56
C ARG A 144 -4.22 3.86 1.75
N TYR A 145 -3.07 3.87 2.42
CA TYR A 145 -2.83 4.81 3.53
C TYR A 145 -2.84 6.27 3.07
N GLU A 146 -2.23 6.57 1.91
CA GLU A 146 -2.27 7.92 1.34
C GLU A 146 -3.69 8.36 1.00
N LEU A 147 -4.49 7.47 0.39
CA LEU A 147 -5.88 7.73 0.06
C LEU A 147 -6.72 7.98 1.32
N GLU A 148 -6.57 7.15 2.35
CA GLU A 148 -7.28 7.33 3.63
C GLU A 148 -6.89 8.65 4.30
N SER A 149 -5.60 8.99 4.33
CA SER A 149 -5.12 10.24 4.91
C SER A 149 -5.63 11.46 4.15
N THR A 150 -5.66 11.40 2.81
CA THR A 150 -6.17 12.48 1.96
C THR A 150 -7.68 12.64 2.13
N LYS A 151 -8.42 11.52 2.21
CA LYS A 151 -9.85 11.53 2.49
C LYS A 151 -10.15 12.17 3.86
N ALA A 152 -9.38 11.82 4.89
CA ALA A 152 -9.54 12.43 6.22
C ALA A 152 -9.28 13.94 6.19
N ARG A 153 -8.24 14.39 5.47
CA ARG A 153 -7.95 15.82 5.28
C ARG A 153 -9.09 16.54 4.55
N LEU A 154 -9.59 15.97 3.46
CA LEU A 154 -10.72 16.54 2.70
C LEU A 154 -11.96 16.69 3.58
N LEU A 155 -12.33 15.67 4.35
CA LEU A 155 -13.47 15.73 5.26
C LEU A 155 -13.29 16.79 6.36
N ASN A 156 -12.07 16.97 6.87
CA ASN A 156 -11.78 18.01 7.85
C ASN A 156 -11.86 19.41 7.23
N SER A 157 -11.31 19.59 6.02
CA SER A 157 -11.40 20.85 5.28
C SER A 157 -12.84 21.20 4.90
N GLU A 158 -13.66 20.20 4.53
CA GLU A 158 -15.08 20.40 4.25
C GLU A 158 -15.81 20.94 5.48
N LYS A 159 -15.60 20.33 6.66
CA LYS A 159 -16.16 20.83 7.93
C LYS A 159 -15.70 22.23 8.29
N GLU A 160 -14.42 22.53 8.04
CA GLU A 160 -13.88 23.87 8.29
C GLU A 160 -14.49 24.92 7.36
N ILE A 161 -14.64 24.59 6.07
CA ILE A 161 -15.29 25.46 5.09
C ILE A 161 -16.76 25.68 5.47
N GLU A 162 -17.48 24.63 5.86
CA GLU A 162 -18.87 24.74 6.33
C GLU A 162 -18.97 25.70 7.52
N HIS A 163 -18.12 25.53 8.52
CA HIS A 163 -18.10 26.39 9.70
C HIS A 163 -17.75 27.85 9.38
N ILE A 164 -16.74 28.09 8.54
CA ILE A 164 -16.38 29.45 8.11
C ILE A 164 -17.51 30.07 7.29
N THR A 165 -18.19 29.29 6.46
CA THR A 165 -19.31 29.75 5.64
C THR A 165 -20.49 30.13 6.52
N GLU A 166 -20.82 29.33 7.54
CA GLU A 166 -21.84 29.64 8.54
C GLU A 166 -21.54 30.96 9.27
N ILE A 167 -20.30 31.14 9.76
CA ILE A 167 -19.87 32.37 10.43
C ILE A 167 -19.97 33.57 9.49
N ARG A 168 -19.49 33.42 8.24
CA ARG A 168 -19.53 34.49 7.24
C ARG A 168 -20.95 34.90 6.94
N GLU A 169 -21.87 33.95 6.80
CA GLU A 169 -23.27 34.22 6.53
C GLU A 169 -23.96 34.90 7.71
N ARG A 170 -23.70 34.44 8.94
CA ARG A 170 -24.18 35.10 10.16
C ARG A 170 -23.70 36.55 10.26
N ASN A 171 -22.42 36.81 9.92
CA ASN A 171 -21.87 38.17 9.90
C ASN A 171 -22.40 39.02 8.75
N ARG A 172 -22.76 38.42 7.61
CA ARG A 172 -23.42 39.11 6.50
C ARG A 172 -24.82 39.55 6.92
N ILE A 173 -25.61 38.63 7.47
CA ILE A 173 -26.96 38.89 8.01
C ILE A 173 -26.91 39.97 9.09
N ALA A 174 -25.99 39.88 10.05
CA ALA A 174 -25.88 40.86 11.12
C ALA A 174 -25.62 42.28 10.60
N ARG A 175 -24.76 42.43 9.59
CA ARG A 175 -24.51 43.72 8.93
C ARG A 175 -25.73 44.21 8.17
N GLU A 176 -26.35 43.36 7.36
CA GLU A 176 -27.56 43.72 6.60
C GLU A 176 -28.71 44.16 7.53
N LEU A 177 -28.88 43.48 8.68
CA LEU A 177 -29.84 43.89 9.70
C LEU A 177 -29.43 45.20 10.38
N HIS A 178 -28.17 45.36 10.77
CA HIS A 178 -27.66 46.59 11.39
C HIS A 178 -27.87 47.81 10.48
N ASP A 179 -27.52 47.69 9.20
CA ASP A 179 -27.59 48.80 8.27
C ASP A 179 -29.06 49.15 7.93
N ASN A 180 -29.92 48.15 7.70
CA ASN A 180 -31.34 48.42 7.42
C ASN A 180 -32.11 48.89 8.67
N ILE A 181 -32.04 48.15 9.78
CA ILE A 181 -32.85 48.45 10.98
C ILE A 181 -32.21 49.57 11.79
N GLY A 182 -30.89 49.59 11.92
CA GLY A 182 -30.19 50.60 12.70
C GLY A 182 -30.39 52.00 12.13
N HIS A 183 -30.28 52.17 10.81
CA HIS A 183 -30.57 53.45 10.16
C HIS A 183 -32.06 53.82 10.25
N SER A 184 -32.98 52.88 9.98
CA SER A 184 -34.42 53.16 10.10
C SER A 184 -34.81 53.54 11.53
N MET A 185 -34.31 52.84 12.55
CA MET A 185 -34.60 53.13 13.97
C MET A 185 -34.04 54.48 14.40
N ALA A 186 -32.84 54.86 13.95
CA ALA A 186 -32.29 56.18 14.22
C ALA A 186 -33.15 57.29 13.58
N GLY A 187 -33.63 57.08 12.35
CA GLY A 187 -34.56 57.99 11.68
C GLY A 187 -35.89 58.13 12.41
N ILE A 188 -36.51 57.01 12.76
CA ILE A 188 -37.77 56.95 13.53
C ILE A 188 -37.60 57.66 14.88
N LEU A 189 -36.50 57.43 15.59
CA LEU A 189 -36.22 58.11 16.87
C LEU A 189 -36.16 59.63 16.69
N MET A 190 -35.53 60.11 15.62
CA MET A 190 -35.43 61.53 15.31
C MET A 190 -36.80 62.14 14.96
N GLU A 191 -37.61 61.44 14.16
CA GLU A 191 -38.98 61.85 13.83
C GLU A 191 -39.85 61.93 15.10
N LEU A 192 -39.80 60.92 15.97
CA LEU A 192 -40.54 60.91 17.23
C LEU A 192 -40.12 62.05 18.17
N GLN A 193 -38.83 62.42 18.20
CA GLN A 193 -38.36 63.60 18.94
C GLN A 193 -38.91 64.91 18.35
N VAL A 194 -39.08 64.99 17.03
CA VAL A 194 -39.73 66.14 16.36
C VAL A 194 -41.20 66.21 16.75
N VAL A 195 -41.93 65.07 16.72
CA VAL A 195 -43.32 64.97 17.19
C VAL A 195 -43.43 65.49 18.62
N GLN A 196 -42.57 65.03 19.54
CA GLN A 196 -42.59 65.46 20.94
C GLN A 196 -42.41 66.98 21.11
N LYS A 197 -41.58 67.63 20.27
CA LYS A 197 -41.33 69.08 20.34
C LYS A 197 -42.45 69.93 19.71
N LEU A 198 -43.13 69.39 18.69
CA LEU A 198 -44.19 70.09 17.95
C LEU A 198 -45.59 69.86 18.54
N TYR A 199 -45.74 68.85 19.40
CA TYR A 199 -46.97 68.58 20.13
C TYR A 199 -47.47 69.83 20.87
N ASN A 200 -48.68 70.31 20.56
CA ASN A 200 -49.29 71.57 21.03
C ASN A 200 -48.76 72.88 20.42
N LYS A 201 -47.82 72.83 19.47
CA LYS A 201 -47.34 74.01 18.72
C LYS A 201 -47.77 73.98 17.25
N ASP A 202 -47.69 72.81 16.63
CA ASP A 202 -48.07 72.57 15.25
C ASP A 202 -48.51 71.09 15.11
N ASP A 203 -49.78 70.86 15.41
CA ASP A 203 -50.36 69.51 15.47
C ASP A 203 -50.44 68.84 14.09
N GLU A 204 -50.57 69.61 13.01
CA GLU A 204 -50.66 69.06 11.65
C GLU A 204 -49.31 68.48 11.22
N THR A 205 -48.22 69.22 11.44
CA THR A 205 -46.86 68.75 11.14
C THR A 205 -46.44 67.63 12.10
N ALA A 206 -46.81 67.69 13.38
CA ALA A 206 -46.56 66.62 14.35
C ALA A 206 -47.26 65.31 13.94
N LYS A 207 -48.51 65.37 13.47
CA LYS A 207 -49.24 64.19 13.00
C LYS A 207 -48.59 63.54 11.78
N LYS A 208 -48.07 64.35 10.83
CA LYS A 208 -47.35 63.86 9.65
C LYS A 208 -46.08 63.06 10.01
N TYR A 209 -45.26 63.58 10.92
CA TYR A 209 -44.07 62.86 11.38
C TYR A 209 -44.42 61.59 12.17
N LEU A 210 -45.51 61.61 12.94
CA LEU A 210 -46.00 60.43 13.65
C LEU A 210 -46.44 59.31 12.68
N GLU A 211 -47.16 59.66 11.61
CA GLU A 211 -47.55 58.72 10.55
C GLU A 211 -46.33 58.13 9.82
N SER A 212 -45.34 58.98 9.48
CA SER A 212 -44.04 58.55 8.91
C SER A 212 -43.32 57.54 9.81
N SER A 213 -43.27 57.82 11.12
CA SER A 213 -42.63 56.93 12.10
C SER A 213 -43.35 55.58 12.21
N ILE A 214 -44.68 55.55 12.19
CA ILE A 214 -45.46 54.30 12.22
C ILE A 214 -45.18 53.47 10.96
N GLU A 215 -45.13 54.11 9.79
CA GLU A 215 -44.78 53.45 8.53
C GLU A 215 -43.34 52.88 8.57
N GLY A 216 -42.39 53.67 9.05
CA GLY A 216 -40.99 53.26 9.22
C GLY A 216 -40.82 52.05 10.15
N VAL A 217 -41.54 52.02 11.28
CA VAL A 217 -41.54 50.87 12.21
C VAL A 217 -42.14 49.63 11.53
N SER A 218 -43.27 49.78 10.83
CA SER A 218 -43.94 48.68 10.12
C SER A 218 -43.05 48.05 9.04
N ASN A 219 -42.35 48.89 8.27
CA ASN A 219 -41.39 48.45 7.26
C ASN A 219 -40.20 47.73 7.90
N SER A 220 -39.63 48.28 8.99
CA SER A 220 -38.53 47.64 9.73
C SER A 220 -38.91 46.27 10.29
N LEU A 221 -40.14 46.13 10.82
CA LEU A 221 -40.66 44.85 11.32
C LEU A 221 -40.82 43.82 10.20
N THR A 222 -41.25 44.27 9.01
CA THR A 222 -41.38 43.43 7.82
C THR A 222 -40.02 42.90 7.35
N VAL A 223 -38.99 43.75 7.36
CA VAL A 223 -37.60 43.35 7.04
C VAL A 223 -37.11 42.28 8.01
N ILE A 224 -37.25 42.49 9.33
CA ILE A 224 -36.87 41.49 10.36
C ILE A 224 -37.58 40.16 10.11
N ARG A 225 -38.90 40.20 9.85
CA ARG A 225 -39.70 38.99 9.63
C ARG A 225 -39.24 38.22 8.39
N ASN A 226 -38.96 38.91 7.30
CA ASN A 226 -38.49 38.30 6.06
C ASN A 226 -37.08 37.71 6.23
N THR A 227 -36.17 38.41 6.91
CA THR A 227 -34.84 37.90 7.21
C THR A 227 -34.90 36.65 8.09
N ALA A 228 -35.72 36.66 9.15
CA ALA A 228 -35.92 35.50 10.01
C ALA A 228 -36.53 34.29 9.27
N TYR A 229 -37.48 34.55 8.37
CA TYR A 229 -38.08 33.51 7.53
C TYR A 229 -37.07 32.86 6.57
N ASN A 230 -36.19 33.67 5.97
CA ASN A 230 -35.17 33.19 5.02
C ASN A 230 -34.00 32.44 5.70
N ILE A 231 -33.73 32.71 6.98
CA ILE A 231 -32.68 32.03 7.76
C ILE A 231 -33.18 30.70 8.32
N LYS A 232 -34.48 30.57 8.60
CA LYS A 232 -35.04 29.32 9.07
C LYS A 232 -34.76 28.25 8.02
N PRO A 233 -34.09 27.12 8.37
CA PRO A 233 -33.86 26.06 7.42
C PRO A 233 -35.21 25.64 6.85
N LYS A 234 -35.29 25.51 5.52
CA LYS A 234 -36.38 24.77 4.89
C LYS A 234 -36.22 23.34 5.38
N GLU A 235 -36.85 23.00 6.48
CA GLU A 235 -36.98 21.63 6.90
C GLU A 235 -37.67 20.92 5.73
N GLU A 236 -36.95 20.02 5.04
CA GLU A 236 -37.59 19.03 4.18
C GLU A 236 -38.34 18.06 5.10
N ILE A 237 -39.42 18.53 5.71
CA ILE A 237 -40.31 17.67 6.50
C ILE A 237 -41.07 16.85 5.46
N GLY A 238 -40.70 15.57 5.32
CA GLY A 238 -41.36 14.70 4.36
C GLY A 238 -40.65 13.37 4.15
N ILE A 239 -41.23 12.56 3.26
CA ILE A 239 -40.77 11.21 2.92
C ILE A 239 -39.31 11.19 2.44
N GLY A 240 -38.84 12.26 1.77
CA GLY A 240 -37.46 12.38 1.30
C GLY A 240 -36.42 12.42 2.43
N TYR A 241 -36.73 13.05 3.56
CA TYR A 241 -35.84 13.07 4.73
C TYR A 241 -35.77 11.70 5.42
N ILE A 242 -36.91 11.00 5.51
CA ILE A 242 -36.97 9.63 6.02
C ILE A 242 -36.20 8.67 5.10
N GLU A 243 -36.33 8.81 3.78
CA GLU A 243 -35.62 8.00 2.81
C GLU A 243 -34.10 8.23 2.86
N LYS A 244 -33.68 9.48 3.09
CA LYS A 244 -32.27 9.83 3.31
C LYS A 244 -31.72 9.23 4.61
N LEU A 245 -32.46 9.32 5.72
CA LEU A 245 -32.09 8.68 6.99
C LEU A 245 -31.95 7.16 6.87
N ILE A 246 -32.87 6.50 6.14
CA ILE A 246 -32.79 5.06 5.87
C ILE A 246 -31.55 4.72 5.04
N LYS A 247 -31.22 5.54 4.02
CA LYS A 247 -30.00 5.34 3.21
C LYS A 247 -28.70 5.56 3.99
N GLU A 248 -28.68 6.49 4.93
CA GLU A 248 -27.49 6.84 5.72
C GLU A 248 -27.31 5.94 6.96
N PHE A 249 -28.33 5.17 7.34
CA PHE A 249 -28.26 4.25 8.46
C PHE A 249 -27.29 3.09 8.18
N LYS A 250 -26.12 3.11 8.84
CA LYS A 250 -25.20 1.97 8.88
C LYS A 250 -25.44 1.16 10.14
N PHE A 251 -25.97 -0.05 9.97
CA PHE A 251 -26.17 -1.00 11.08
C PHE A 251 -24.84 -1.27 11.78
N CYS A 252 -24.79 -1.03 13.09
CA CYS A 252 -23.60 -1.26 13.91
C CYS A 252 -23.50 -2.76 14.22
N ASN A 253 -22.43 -3.42 13.78
CA ASN A 253 -22.18 -4.81 14.17
C ASN A 253 -21.67 -4.80 15.62
N VAL A 254 -22.54 -5.21 16.56
CA VAL A 254 -22.17 -5.35 17.96
C VAL A 254 -21.61 -6.76 18.15
N ASP A 255 -20.29 -6.89 18.25
CA ASP A 255 -19.64 -8.12 18.70
C ASP A 255 -19.80 -8.25 20.22
N PHE A 256 -20.60 -9.22 20.66
CA PHE A 256 -20.61 -9.65 22.05
C PHE A 256 -19.38 -10.55 22.28
N LYS A 257 -18.42 -10.03 23.04
CA LYS A 257 -17.28 -10.80 23.57
C LYS A 257 -17.74 -11.84 24.59
#